data_AF-A0A8J1VT30-F1
#
_entry.id   AF-A0A8J1VT30-F1
#
_cell.length_a   1.000
_cell.length_b   1.000
_cell.length_c   1.000
_cell.angle_alpha   90.00
_cell.angle_beta   90.00
_cell.angle_gamma   90.00
#
_symmetry.space_group_name_H-M   'P 1'
#
loop_
_entity.id
_entity.type
_entity.pdbx_description
1 polymer ?
#
loop_
_entity_poly.entity_id
_entity_poly.type
_entity_poly.pdbx_seq_one_letter_code
_entity_poly.pdbx_strand_id
1 'polypeptide(L)'
;MPLNYSKWDNLELSDDSDIEEHPNVDKRSMIKWKQRDIHEKRDARRLRIAKLQSELSLNNVLRPRIQSVISGLSERGIDHFRAVQRRLKETPSSDKPETGASNQPTYDMMLAQLLGDVWRESVWIAEGATADGGAVMKDGKKIDEKGDEPAWSTGAIPDGKKEGLTRALESRMNWHLVELDRRDGDVKDELEEEEREQKKKITSEDIKDGWSQSTVAPLKPSPLEDRPRPKPKATKETTETLEVLNSSSVASSSTPPDENEP
;
A
#
# COMPACT_ATOMS: atom_id res chain seq x y z
N MET A 1 12.21 -39.80 20.81
CA MET A 1 11.61 -38.47 20.64
C MET A 1 10.15 -38.65 20.29
N PRO A 2 9.20 -37.97 20.94
CA PRO A 2 7.78 -38.07 20.58
C PRO A 2 7.54 -37.40 19.21
N LEU A 3 6.79 -38.08 18.34
CA LEU A 3 6.38 -37.56 17.03
C LEU A 3 5.29 -36.49 17.25
N ASN A 4 5.53 -35.27 16.75
CA ASN A 4 4.57 -34.16 16.87
C ASN A 4 3.61 -34.15 15.67
N TYR A 5 2.34 -34.47 15.92
CA TYR A 5 1.25 -34.47 14.92
C TYR A 5 0.51 -33.12 14.82
N SER A 6 0.94 -32.08 15.53
CA SER A 6 0.32 -30.73 15.53
C SER A 6 0.21 -30.10 14.14
N LYS A 7 1.03 -30.53 13.18
CA LYS A 7 0.93 -30.11 11.77
C LYS A 7 -0.46 -30.38 11.18
N TRP A 8 -1.11 -31.47 11.57
CA TRP A 8 -2.42 -31.89 11.03
C TRP A 8 -3.59 -31.12 11.65
N ASP A 9 -3.43 -30.62 12.87
CA ASP A 9 -4.44 -29.81 13.59
C ASP A 9 -4.57 -28.39 12.99
N ASN A 10 -3.51 -27.94 12.31
CA ASN A 10 -3.41 -26.61 11.71
C ASN A 10 -3.78 -26.58 10.21
N LEU A 11 -4.22 -27.71 9.65
CA LEU A 11 -4.57 -27.80 8.24
C LEU A 11 -5.94 -27.14 8.00
N GLU A 12 -5.98 -26.12 7.15
CA GLU A 12 -7.23 -25.47 6.76
C GLU A 12 -7.68 -26.00 5.39
N LEU A 13 -8.56 -27.00 5.43
CA LEU A 13 -9.17 -27.60 4.24
C LEU A 13 -10.32 -26.70 3.76
N SER A 14 -10.15 -26.11 2.58
CA SER A 14 -11.18 -25.28 1.92
C SER A 14 -12.31 -26.09 1.27
N ASP A 15 -12.10 -27.39 1.06
CA ASP A 15 -13.06 -28.35 0.48
C ASP A 15 -13.38 -29.47 1.48
N ASP A 16 -13.65 -29.09 2.73
CA ASP A 16 -14.09 -30.03 3.75
C ASP A 16 -15.57 -30.35 3.55
N SER A 17 -15.85 -31.54 3.02
CA SER A 17 -17.19 -32.03 2.75
C SER A 17 -17.88 -32.58 4.00
N ASP A 18 -17.16 -32.72 5.12
CA ASP A 18 -17.66 -33.29 6.38
C ASP A 18 -18.10 -32.22 7.40
N ILE A 19 -18.38 -30.99 6.95
CA ILE A 19 -18.89 -29.94 7.84
C ILE A 19 -20.30 -30.27 8.35
N GLU A 20 -20.48 -30.28 9.68
CA GLU A 20 -21.78 -30.50 10.33
C GLU A 20 -22.73 -29.33 10.01
N GLU A 21 -23.86 -29.65 9.38
CA GLU A 21 -24.83 -28.67 8.90
C GLU A 21 -25.97 -28.45 9.90
N HIS A 22 -26.50 -27.24 9.90
CA HIS A 22 -27.81 -26.99 10.48
C HIS A 22 -28.92 -27.34 9.48
N PRO A 23 -30.05 -27.90 9.93
CA PRO A 23 -31.12 -28.40 9.06
C PRO A 23 -31.78 -27.34 8.16
N ASN A 24 -31.51 -26.05 8.37
CA ASN A 24 -32.07 -24.94 7.60
C ASN A 24 -31.04 -24.22 6.71
N VAL A 25 -29.80 -24.70 6.62
CA VAL A 25 -28.74 -24.06 5.82
C VAL A 25 -28.32 -25.00 4.69
N ASP A 26 -28.29 -24.51 3.44
CA ASP A 26 -27.80 -25.28 2.29
C ASP A 26 -26.27 -25.42 2.34
N LYS A 27 -25.78 -26.65 2.49
CA LYS A 27 -24.37 -27.06 2.46
C LYS A 27 -23.56 -26.34 1.38
N ARG A 28 -24.06 -26.32 0.14
CA ARG A 28 -23.29 -25.82 -1.01
C ARG A 28 -23.07 -24.32 -0.91
N SER A 29 -24.08 -23.59 -0.46
CA SER A 29 -23.98 -22.15 -0.24
C SER A 29 -23.05 -21.83 0.93
N MET A 30 -23.12 -22.60 2.02
CA MET A 30 -22.28 -22.44 3.20
C MET A 30 -20.80 -22.70 2.92
N ILE A 31 -20.47 -23.78 2.20
CA ILE A 31 -19.10 -24.11 1.81
C ILE A 31 -18.51 -23.01 0.91
N LYS A 32 -19.25 -22.57 -0.12
CA LYS A 32 -18.79 -21.49 -1.01
C LYS A 32 -18.56 -20.18 -0.27
N TRP A 33 -19.46 -19.84 0.65
CA TRP A 33 -19.30 -18.64 1.47
C TRP A 33 -18.07 -18.74 2.37
N LYS A 34 -17.87 -19.86 3.06
CA LYS A 34 -16.71 -20.09 3.92
C LYS A 34 -15.41 -20.05 3.12
N GLN A 35 -15.38 -20.67 1.94
CA GLN A 35 -14.24 -20.61 1.03
C GLN A 35 -13.91 -19.17 0.62
N ARG A 36 -14.93 -18.38 0.23
CA ARG A 36 -14.75 -16.97 -0.12
C ARG A 36 -14.21 -16.16 1.06
N ASP A 37 -14.78 -16.31 2.25
CA ASP A 37 -14.35 -15.63 3.47
C ASP A 37 -12.89 -15.95 3.81
N ILE A 38 -12.51 -17.22 3.67
CA ILE A 38 -11.12 -17.67 3.87
C ILE A 38 -10.18 -17.01 2.84
N HIS A 39 -10.53 -16.99 1.55
CA HIS A 39 -9.72 -16.32 0.52
C HIS A 39 -9.64 -14.81 0.78
N GLU A 40 -10.75 -14.16 1.09
CA GLU A 40 -10.80 -12.73 1.37
C GLU A 40 -9.94 -12.35 2.57
N LYS A 41 -9.98 -13.13 3.66
CA LYS A 41 -9.11 -12.93 4.82
C LYS A 41 -7.62 -13.12 4.49
N ARG A 42 -7.29 -14.10 3.64
CA ARG A 42 -5.91 -14.33 3.19
C ARG A 42 -5.40 -13.21 2.31
N ASP A 43 -6.21 -12.77 1.34
CA ASP A 43 -5.88 -11.67 0.46
C ASP A 43 -5.70 -10.37 1.25
N ALA A 44 -6.60 -10.11 2.21
CA ALA A 44 -6.48 -8.98 3.13
C ALA A 44 -5.19 -9.04 3.96
N ARG A 45 -4.83 -10.21 4.51
CA ARG A 45 -3.58 -10.40 5.26
C ARG A 45 -2.36 -10.22 4.37
N ARG A 46 -2.35 -10.81 3.18
CA ARG A 46 -1.25 -10.66 2.21
C ARG A 46 -1.06 -9.20 1.82
N LEU A 47 -2.14 -8.49 1.57
CA LEU A 47 -2.10 -7.05 1.28
C LEU A 47 -1.57 -6.26 2.49
N ARG A 48 -1.96 -6.62 3.71
CA ARG A 48 -1.46 -6.00 4.94
C ARG A 48 0.04 -6.22 5.11
N ILE A 49 0.54 -7.44 4.96
CA ILE A 49 1.96 -7.77 5.00
C ILE A 49 2.72 -6.97 3.95
N ALA A 50 2.25 -6.95 2.70
CA ALA A 50 2.87 -6.19 1.62
C ALA A 50 2.90 -4.68 1.93
N LYS A 51 1.83 -4.13 2.50
CA LYS A 51 1.77 -2.74 2.96
C LYS A 51 2.82 -2.46 4.02
N LEU A 52 2.89 -3.26 5.08
CA LEU A 52 3.85 -3.09 6.18
C LEU A 52 5.30 -3.19 5.68
N GLN A 53 5.61 -4.15 4.79
CA GLN A 53 6.92 -4.27 4.17
C GLN A 53 7.26 -3.04 3.31
N SER A 54 6.30 -2.54 2.53
CA SER A 54 6.50 -1.32 1.74
C SER A 54 6.77 -0.11 2.65
N GLU A 55 6.09 0.01 3.78
CA GLU A 55 6.31 1.07 4.77
C GLU A 55 7.73 1.03 5.34
N LEU A 56 8.22 -0.14 5.76
CA LEU A 56 9.62 -0.29 6.22
C LEU A 56 10.62 0.06 5.11
N SER A 57 10.37 -0.36 3.87
CA SER A 57 11.25 -0.05 2.74
C SER A 57 11.36 1.46 2.49
N LEU A 58 10.24 2.19 2.64
CA LEU A 58 10.18 3.64 2.52
C LEU A 58 10.99 4.31 3.63
N ASN A 59 10.75 3.89 4.88
CA ASN A 59 11.38 4.48 6.05
C ASN A 59 12.90 4.28 6.03
N ASN A 60 13.37 3.11 5.57
CA ASN A 60 14.80 2.85 5.36
C ASN A 60 15.48 3.85 4.41
N VAL A 61 14.77 4.39 3.42
CA VAL A 61 15.30 5.38 2.46
C VAL A 61 15.18 6.81 3.01
N LEU A 62 14.06 7.15 3.65
CA LEU A 62 13.79 8.51 4.13
C LEU A 62 14.55 8.86 5.40
N ARG A 63 14.71 7.92 6.32
CA ARG A 63 15.39 8.11 7.61
C ARG A 63 16.80 8.72 7.48
N PRO A 64 17.74 8.16 6.69
CA PRO A 64 19.07 8.75 6.55
C PRO A 64 19.03 10.14 5.88
N ARG A 65 18.06 10.40 5.00
CA ARG A 65 17.88 11.72 4.38
C ARG A 65 17.48 12.76 5.43
N ILE A 66 16.54 12.41 6.33
CA ILE A 66 16.13 13.27 7.44
C ILE A 66 17.33 13.54 8.37
N GLN A 67 18.10 12.52 8.74
CA GLN A 67 19.29 12.66 9.58
C GLN A 67 20.35 13.58 8.95
N SER A 68 20.56 13.50 7.63
CA SER A 68 21.45 14.41 6.91
C SER A 68 20.97 15.86 6.97
N VAL A 69 19.66 16.10 6.86
CA VAL A 69 19.10 17.45 6.98
C VAL A 69 19.24 17.98 8.41
N ILE A 70 19.00 17.16 9.44
CA ILE A 70 19.22 17.53 10.85
C ILE A 70 20.69 17.90 11.10
N SER A 71 21.61 17.08 10.61
CA SER A 71 23.05 17.32 10.77
C SER A 71 23.46 18.64 10.11
N GLY A 72 23.02 18.86 8.86
CA GLY A 72 23.31 20.11 8.17
C GLY A 72 22.63 21.34 8.78
N LEU A 73 21.45 21.18 9.39
CA LEU A 73 20.79 22.22 10.17
C LEU A 73 21.60 22.59 11.42
N SER A 74 22.16 21.61 12.14
CA SER A 74 22.98 21.86 13.31
C SER A 74 24.32 22.55 13.00
N GLU A 75 24.90 22.28 11.82
CA GLU A 75 26.18 22.84 11.41
C GLU A 75 26.05 24.22 10.76
N ARG A 76 25.04 24.41 9.90
CA ARG A 76 24.91 25.59 9.02
C ARG A 76 23.67 26.42 9.31
N GLY A 77 22.85 26.00 10.27
CA GLY A 77 21.63 26.68 10.66
C GLY A 77 20.54 26.67 9.59
N ILE A 78 19.63 27.63 9.72
CA ILE A 78 18.41 27.73 8.93
C ILE A 78 18.64 27.88 7.42
N ASP A 79 19.76 28.46 7.00
CA ASP A 79 20.06 28.69 5.59
C ASP A 79 20.22 27.36 4.83
N HIS A 80 20.81 26.35 5.48
CA HIS A 80 20.91 25.02 4.91
C HIS A 80 19.53 24.37 4.75
N PHE A 81 18.68 24.45 5.77
CA PHE A 81 17.32 23.92 5.71
C PHE A 81 16.51 24.55 4.57
N ARG A 82 16.57 25.88 4.42
CA ARG A 82 15.92 26.59 3.31
C ARG A 82 16.49 26.20 1.96
N ALA A 83 17.81 26.02 1.85
CA ALA A 83 18.45 25.55 0.63
C ALA A 83 17.96 24.15 0.24
N VAL A 84 17.80 23.24 1.20
CA VAL A 84 17.22 21.90 0.98
C VAL A 84 15.76 22.00 0.53
N GLN A 85 14.93 22.78 1.21
CA GLN A 85 13.53 23.00 0.80
C GLN A 85 13.43 23.51 -0.64
N ARG A 86 14.28 24.48 -1.00
CA ARG A 86 14.34 25.03 -2.36
C ARG A 86 14.77 23.96 -3.37
N ARG A 87 15.84 23.22 -3.08
CA ARG A 87 16.33 22.14 -3.94
C ARG A 87 15.23 21.12 -4.22
N LEU A 88 14.50 20.67 -3.20
CA LEU A 88 13.44 19.67 -3.38
C LEU A 88 12.27 20.19 -4.22
N LYS A 89 11.98 21.49 -4.16
CA LYS A 89 10.93 22.12 -4.97
C LYS A 89 11.37 22.34 -6.43
N GLU A 90 12.60 22.79 -6.64
CA GLU A 90 13.10 23.18 -7.97
C GLU A 90 13.69 22.00 -8.75
N THR A 91 14.35 21.07 -8.06
CA THR A 91 15.07 19.92 -8.64
C THR A 91 14.80 18.64 -7.84
N PRO A 92 13.55 18.13 -7.85
CA PRO A 92 13.22 16.87 -7.19
C PRO A 92 13.89 15.69 -7.89
N SER A 93 14.36 14.71 -7.11
CA SER A 93 14.79 13.40 -7.63
C SER A 93 13.61 12.62 -8.21
N SER A 94 13.88 11.83 -9.25
CA SER A 94 12.94 10.89 -9.85
C SER A 94 12.75 9.60 -9.04
N ASP A 95 13.55 9.40 -7.98
CA ASP A 95 13.49 8.19 -7.16
C ASP A 95 12.13 8.06 -6.47
N LYS A 96 11.53 6.88 -6.61
CA LYS A 96 10.20 6.56 -6.09
C LYS A 96 10.14 5.10 -5.65
N PRO A 97 9.23 4.73 -4.73
CA PRO A 97 9.07 3.34 -4.32
C PRO A 97 8.62 2.44 -5.47
N GLU A 98 8.92 1.16 -5.38
CA GLU A 98 8.59 0.16 -6.40
C GLU A 98 7.18 -0.43 -6.18
N THR A 99 6.16 0.41 -6.00
CA THR A 99 4.78 -0.07 -5.79
C THR A 99 4.00 -0.35 -7.07
N GLY A 100 4.55 0.05 -8.23
CA GLY A 100 3.90 -0.12 -9.53
C GLY A 100 2.72 0.83 -9.79
N ALA A 101 2.37 1.71 -8.84
CA ALA A 101 1.29 2.67 -9.00
C ALA A 101 1.70 3.85 -9.91
N SER A 102 0.79 4.25 -10.80
CA SER A 102 1.03 5.30 -11.81
C SER A 102 1.32 6.68 -11.19
N ASN A 103 0.55 7.08 -10.17
CA ASN A 103 0.66 8.37 -9.50
C ASN A 103 1.30 8.26 -8.09
N GLN A 104 2.38 7.48 -7.98
CA GLN A 104 3.10 7.35 -6.72
C GLN A 104 4.01 8.56 -6.46
N PRO A 105 4.01 9.13 -5.23
CA PRO A 105 4.88 10.24 -4.90
C PRO A 105 6.36 9.81 -4.89
N THR A 106 7.26 10.73 -5.27
CA THR A 106 8.70 10.52 -5.14
C THR A 106 9.15 10.69 -3.70
N TYR A 107 10.31 10.13 -3.35
CA TYR A 107 10.88 10.29 -2.01
C TYR A 107 11.12 11.76 -1.66
N ASP A 108 11.56 12.55 -2.63
CA ASP A 108 11.83 13.97 -2.45
C ASP A 108 10.54 14.78 -2.26
N MET A 109 9.43 14.37 -2.88
CA MET A 109 8.13 15.00 -2.65
C MET A 109 7.59 14.71 -1.25
N MET A 110 7.75 13.47 -0.75
CA MET A 110 7.41 13.11 0.62
C MET A 110 8.27 13.88 1.64
N LEU A 111 9.57 13.99 1.38
CA LEU A 111 10.48 14.78 2.22
C LEU A 111 10.13 16.27 2.17
N ALA A 112 9.79 16.82 1.00
CA ALA A 112 9.39 18.21 0.85
C ALA A 112 8.12 18.52 1.66
N GLN A 113 7.15 17.60 1.68
CA GLN A 113 5.96 17.73 2.51
C GLN A 113 6.32 17.78 3.99
N LEU A 114 7.10 16.80 4.47
CA LEU A 114 7.57 16.76 5.86
C LEU A 114 8.31 18.06 6.26
N LEU A 115 9.24 18.54 5.43
CA LEU A 115 9.96 19.78 5.72
C LEU A 115 9.05 21.00 5.68
N GLY A 116 7.98 20.98 4.88
CA GLY A 116 6.94 21.99 4.90
C GLY A 116 6.18 22.00 6.22
N ASP A 117 5.79 20.82 6.70
CA ASP A 117 5.03 20.65 7.95
C ASP A 117 5.85 21.09 9.16
N VAL A 118 7.09 20.60 9.24
CA VAL A 118 8.07 20.98 10.27
C VAL A 118 8.32 22.49 10.25
N TRP A 119 8.41 23.10 9.07
CA TRP A 119 8.58 24.54 8.95
C TRP A 119 7.42 25.31 9.58
N ARG A 120 6.18 24.96 9.23
CA ARG A 120 4.97 25.61 9.77
C ARG A 120 4.92 25.50 11.28
N GLU A 121 5.10 24.29 11.79
CA GLU A 121 5.11 24.01 13.22
C GLU A 121 6.19 24.81 13.96
N SER A 122 7.41 24.84 13.42
CA SER A 122 8.54 25.51 14.06
C SER A 122 8.40 27.03 14.06
N VAL A 123 7.80 27.59 13.02
CA VAL A 123 7.46 29.02 12.95
C VAL A 123 6.50 29.41 14.09
N TRP A 124 5.51 28.57 14.37
CA TRP A 124 4.59 28.81 15.47
C TRP A 124 5.22 28.59 16.84
N ILE A 125 6.10 27.62 16.99
CA ILE A 125 6.89 27.41 18.21
C ILE A 125 7.78 28.64 18.49
N ALA A 126 8.37 29.23 17.45
CA ALA A 126 9.13 30.47 17.57
C ALA A 126 8.25 31.68 17.97
N GLU A 127 6.93 31.62 17.74
CA GLU A 127 5.92 32.56 18.23
C GLU A 127 5.35 32.22 19.62
N GLY A 128 5.93 31.23 20.31
CA GLY A 128 5.52 30.82 21.66
C GLY A 128 4.46 29.72 21.72
N ALA A 129 4.17 29.02 20.61
CA ALA A 129 3.33 27.83 20.64
C ALA A 129 4.03 26.67 21.36
N THR A 130 3.24 25.79 21.98
CA THR A 130 3.74 24.61 22.68
C THR A 130 3.53 23.36 21.83
N ALA A 131 4.52 22.47 21.78
CA ALA A 131 4.38 21.17 21.14
C ALA A 131 3.98 20.11 22.19
N ASP A 132 2.80 19.49 22.01
CA ASP A 132 2.31 18.39 22.85
C ASP A 132 1.87 17.21 21.98
N GLY A 133 2.38 16.01 22.28
CA GLY A 133 1.95 14.77 21.62
C GLY A 133 2.01 14.77 20.09
N GLY A 134 2.96 15.49 19.50
CA GLY A 134 3.11 15.61 18.04
C GLY A 134 2.30 16.71 17.38
N ALA A 135 1.39 17.37 18.11
CA ALA A 135 0.68 18.55 17.64
C ALA A 135 1.34 19.82 18.18
N VAL A 136 1.41 20.86 17.36
CA VAL A 136 1.72 22.21 17.84
C VAL A 136 0.40 22.91 18.16
N MET A 137 0.31 23.41 19.39
CA MET A 137 -0.88 24.06 19.94
C MET A 137 -0.56 25.52 20.24
N LYS A 138 -1.43 26.42 19.78
CA LYS A 138 -1.39 27.84 20.14
C LYS A 138 -2.76 28.25 20.67
N ASP A 139 -2.80 28.84 21.86
CA ASP A 139 -4.03 29.31 22.51
C ASP A 139 -5.12 28.22 22.59
N GLY A 140 -4.73 26.97 22.84
CA GLY A 140 -5.62 25.81 22.93
C GLY A 140 -6.12 25.27 21.59
N LYS A 141 -5.71 25.85 20.45
CA LYS A 141 -6.04 25.36 19.11
C LYS A 141 -4.85 24.62 18.50
N LYS A 142 -5.14 23.45 17.89
CA LYS A 142 -4.18 22.74 17.05
C LYS A 142 -3.96 23.53 15.78
N ILE A 143 -2.69 23.71 15.44
CA ILE A 143 -2.29 24.35 14.21
C ILE A 143 -2.55 23.35 13.10
N ASP A 144 -3.49 23.68 12.22
CA ASP A 144 -3.85 22.88 11.06
C ASP A 144 -3.04 23.30 9.83
N GLU A 145 -3.01 22.44 8.82
CA GLU A 145 -2.28 22.69 7.57
C GLU A 145 -2.83 23.89 6.77
N LYS A 146 -4.01 24.41 7.13
CA LYS A 146 -4.72 25.48 6.42
C LYS A 146 -4.71 26.82 7.15
N GLY A 147 -4.02 26.92 8.29
CA GLY A 147 -3.91 28.16 9.05
C GLY A 147 -2.96 29.17 8.40
N ASP A 148 -3.22 30.46 8.63
CA ASP A 148 -2.36 31.55 8.18
C ASP A 148 -1.01 31.50 8.91
N GLU A 149 0.09 31.30 8.17
CA GLU A 149 1.43 31.39 8.74
C GLU A 149 1.74 32.84 9.17
N PRO A 150 2.52 33.05 10.24
CA PRO A 150 3.02 34.38 10.60
C PRO A 150 3.68 35.08 9.42
N ALA A 151 3.32 36.34 9.15
CA ALA A 151 3.74 37.08 7.95
C ALA A 151 5.27 37.17 7.74
N TRP A 152 6.05 37.10 8.83
CA TRP A 152 7.51 37.12 8.76
C TRP A 152 8.12 35.81 8.24
N SER A 153 7.38 34.70 8.22
CA SER A 153 7.87 33.37 7.85
C SER A 153 7.99 33.15 6.34
N THR A 154 7.21 33.89 5.55
CA THR A 154 7.18 33.78 4.09
C THR A 154 8.30 34.56 3.41
N GLY A 155 8.87 35.55 4.11
CA GLY A 155 9.91 36.45 3.61
C GLY A 155 11.25 36.33 4.33
N ALA A 156 11.94 37.46 4.47
CA ALA A 156 13.21 37.53 5.20
C ALA A 156 12.97 37.33 6.70
N ILE A 157 13.62 36.31 7.27
CA ILE A 157 13.48 35.96 8.68
C ILE A 157 14.21 37.02 9.52
N PRO A 158 13.54 37.67 10.49
CA PRO A 158 14.16 38.63 11.39
C PRO A 158 15.31 37.99 12.18
N ASP A 159 16.45 38.68 12.31
CA ASP A 159 17.65 38.12 12.97
C ASP A 159 17.39 37.63 14.39
N GLY A 160 16.59 38.37 15.17
CA GLY A 160 16.23 37.99 16.54
C GLY A 160 15.40 36.70 16.66
N LYS A 161 14.80 36.20 15.57
CA LYS A 161 14.03 34.95 15.55
C LYS A 161 14.79 33.75 14.99
N LYS A 162 15.94 33.97 14.35
CA LYS A 162 16.71 32.91 13.66
C LYS A 162 17.15 31.81 14.62
N GLU A 163 17.63 32.16 15.81
CA GLU A 163 18.10 31.17 16.79
C GLU A 163 16.94 30.34 17.37
N GLY A 164 15.85 31.00 17.78
CA GLY A 164 14.67 30.33 18.32
C GLY A 164 14.04 29.40 17.29
N LEU A 165 13.99 29.82 16.03
CA LEU A 165 13.48 29.02 14.93
C LEU A 165 14.40 27.83 14.61
N THR A 166 15.72 28.03 14.60
CA THR A 166 16.68 26.92 14.40
C THR A 166 16.50 25.85 15.46
N ARG A 167 16.41 26.24 16.74
CA ARG A 167 16.16 25.31 17.85
C ARG A 167 14.80 24.60 17.72
N ALA A 168 13.76 25.33 17.32
CA ALA A 168 12.44 24.75 17.09
C ALA A 168 12.45 23.71 15.94
N LEU A 169 13.11 24.03 14.84
CA LEU A 169 13.27 23.12 13.70
C LEU A 169 14.03 21.85 14.10
N GLU A 170 15.16 21.98 14.80
CA GLU A 170 15.92 20.83 15.29
C GLU A 170 15.07 19.95 16.22
N SER A 171 14.37 20.56 17.18
CA SER A 171 13.51 19.84 18.11
C SER A 171 12.38 19.10 17.38
N ARG A 172 11.74 19.73 16.38
CA ARG A 172 10.64 19.10 15.64
C ARG A 172 11.13 18.01 14.70
N MET A 173 12.22 18.23 13.99
CA MET A 173 12.81 17.19 13.14
C MET A 173 13.24 15.96 13.96
N ASN A 174 13.87 16.18 15.12
CA ASN A 174 14.23 15.08 16.02
C ASN A 174 12.99 14.36 16.56
N TRP A 175 11.91 15.08 16.87
CA TRP A 175 10.64 14.46 17.25
C TRP A 175 10.10 13.53 16.16
N HIS A 176 10.06 13.99 14.90
CA HIS A 176 9.64 13.15 13.78
C HIS A 176 10.54 11.93 13.56
N LEU A 177 11.85 12.06 13.80
CA LEU A 177 12.78 10.94 13.71
C LEU A 177 12.50 9.88 14.79
N VAL A 178 12.25 10.31 16.03
CA VAL A 178 11.89 9.41 17.14
C VAL A 178 10.54 8.75 16.88
N GLU A 179 9.56 9.49 16.39
CA GLU A 179 8.25 8.95 16.06
C GLU A 179 8.31 7.95 14.90
N LEU A 180 9.17 8.21 13.91
CA LEU A 180 9.46 7.27 12.82
C LEU A 180 10.08 5.97 13.38
N ASP A 181 11.06 6.07 14.27
CA ASP A 181 11.69 4.90 14.90
C ASP A 181 10.68 4.11 15.76
N ARG A 182 9.76 4.81 16.45
CA ARG A 182 8.65 4.19 17.20
C ARG A 182 7.72 3.41 16.26
N ARG A 183 7.28 4.05 15.18
CA ARG A 183 6.41 3.41 14.17
C ARG A 183 7.11 2.24 13.49
N ASP A 184 8.39 2.34 13.17
CA ASP A 184 9.18 1.25 12.60
C ASP A 184 9.24 0.03 13.53
N GLY A 185 9.28 0.25 14.85
CA GLY A 185 9.12 -0.78 15.86
C GLY A 185 7.74 -1.45 15.78
N ASP A 186 6.68 -0.65 15.88
CA ASP A 186 5.30 -1.13 15.81
C ASP A 186 5.02 -1.92 14.51
N VAL A 187 5.55 -1.46 13.36
CA VAL A 187 5.40 -2.13 12.06
C VAL A 187 6.07 -3.51 12.06
N LYS A 188 7.26 -3.64 12.66
CA LYS A 188 7.97 -4.91 12.72
C LYS A 188 7.23 -5.92 13.59
N ASP A 189 6.71 -5.46 14.73
CA ASP A 189 5.93 -6.30 15.62
C ASP A 189 4.62 -6.76 14.95
N GLU A 190 3.92 -5.84 14.26
CA GLU A 190 2.70 -6.14 13.51
C GLU A 190 2.98 -7.11 12.33
N LEU A 191 4.12 -6.93 11.64
CA LEU A 191 4.54 -7.82 10.56
C LEU A 191 4.83 -9.23 11.08
N GLU A 192 5.53 -9.36 12.21
CA GLU A 192 5.80 -10.65 12.84
C GLU A 192 4.51 -11.34 13.29
N GLU A 193 3.57 -10.58 13.85
CA GLU A 193 2.26 -11.10 14.24
C GLU A 193 1.49 -11.62 13.02
N GLU A 194 1.36 -10.85 11.95
CA GLU A 194 0.64 -11.27 10.74
C GLU A 194 1.32 -12.46 10.05
N GLU A 195 2.66 -12.49 10.01
CA GLU A 195 3.40 -13.65 9.50
C GLU A 195 3.19 -14.89 10.38
N ARG A 196 3.13 -14.73 11.70
CA ARG A 196 2.84 -15.84 12.63
C ARG A 196 1.42 -16.34 12.41
N GLU A 197 0.42 -15.46 12.30
CA GLU A 197 -0.96 -15.84 11.99
C GLU A 197 -1.07 -16.52 10.63
N GLN A 198 -0.32 -16.07 9.62
CA GLN A 198 -0.24 -16.74 8.32
C GLN A 198 0.34 -18.15 8.45
N LYS A 199 1.44 -18.31 9.20
CA LYS A 199 2.11 -19.61 9.42
C LYS A 199 1.31 -20.57 10.30
N LYS A 200 0.33 -20.09 11.08
CA LYS A 200 -0.55 -20.94 11.91
C LYS A 200 -1.44 -21.86 11.10
N LYS A 201 -1.83 -21.48 9.88
CA LYS A 201 -2.70 -22.28 9.02
C LYS A 201 -1.91 -22.77 7.81
N ILE A 202 -1.82 -24.08 7.63
CA ILE A 202 -1.19 -24.66 6.45
C ILE A 202 -2.26 -24.73 5.36
N THR A 203 -2.03 -24.03 4.27
CA THR A 203 -2.96 -23.98 3.13
C THR A 203 -2.45 -24.81 1.96
N SER A 204 -3.31 -25.12 1.00
CA SER A 204 -2.91 -25.81 -0.22
C SER A 204 -1.82 -25.09 -1.01
N GLU A 205 -1.74 -23.76 -0.92
CA GLU A 205 -0.69 -22.95 -1.56
C GLU A 205 0.68 -23.13 -0.88
N ASP A 206 0.69 -23.39 0.42
CA ASP A 206 1.92 -23.67 1.18
C ASP A 206 2.44 -25.10 0.96
N ILE A 207 1.59 -25.99 0.44
CA ILE A 207 1.95 -27.37 0.11
C ILE A 207 2.72 -27.37 -1.21
N LYS A 208 4.04 -27.50 -1.13
CA LYS A 208 4.91 -27.66 -2.29
C LYS A 208 4.63 -29.02 -2.95
N ASP A 209 4.16 -29.00 -4.20
CA ASP A 209 4.01 -30.23 -4.99
C ASP A 209 5.37 -30.63 -5.58
N GLY A 210 5.99 -31.66 -5.00
CA GLY A 210 7.37 -32.06 -5.31
C GLY A 210 7.51 -33.09 -6.44
N TRP A 211 6.42 -33.74 -6.85
CA TRP A 211 6.45 -34.83 -7.83
C TRP A 211 5.14 -34.93 -8.60
N SER A 212 4.94 -34.03 -9.58
CA SER A 212 3.82 -34.11 -10.53
C SER A 212 4.33 -34.56 -11.90
N GLN A 213 4.45 -35.88 -12.13
CA GLN A 213 4.70 -36.42 -13.47
C GLN A 213 3.42 -37.06 -14.01
N SER A 214 2.67 -36.32 -14.85
CA SER A 214 1.56 -36.89 -15.61
C SER A 214 2.06 -37.37 -16.97
N THR A 215 2.05 -38.68 -17.20
CA THR A 215 2.24 -39.26 -18.55
C THR A 215 0.90 -39.80 -19.03
N VAL A 216 0.34 -39.17 -20.06
CA VAL A 216 -0.88 -39.68 -20.71
C VAL A 216 -0.46 -40.71 -21.76
N ALA A 217 -0.82 -41.98 -21.57
CA ALA A 217 -0.63 -42.99 -22.61
C ALA A 217 -1.53 -42.64 -23.80
N PRO A 218 -1.01 -42.58 -25.05
CA PRO A 218 -1.86 -42.40 -26.22
C PRO A 218 -2.83 -43.59 -26.32
N LEU A 219 -4.11 -43.29 -26.60
CA LEU A 219 -5.11 -44.34 -26.82
C LEU A 219 -4.62 -45.27 -27.93
N LYS A 220 -4.49 -46.57 -27.63
CA LYS A 220 -4.27 -47.58 -28.66
C LYS A 220 -5.47 -47.54 -29.61
N PRO A 221 -5.27 -47.57 -30.94
CA PRO A 221 -6.39 -47.61 -31.87
C PRO A 221 -7.17 -48.93 -31.68
N SER A 222 -8.31 -48.88 -31.02
CA SER A 222 -9.59 -49.14 -31.70
C SER A 222 -9.60 -50.18 -32.84
N PRO A 223 -9.47 -51.51 -32.69
CA PRO A 223 -9.50 -52.44 -33.83
C PRO A 223 -10.84 -52.53 -34.61
N LEU A 224 -11.80 -51.63 -34.36
CA LEU A 224 -13.15 -51.65 -34.91
C LEU A 224 -13.51 -50.39 -35.73
N GLU A 225 -12.54 -49.63 -36.23
CA GLU A 225 -12.78 -48.52 -37.17
C GLU A 225 -12.41 -48.88 -38.61
N ASP A 226 -13.08 -49.90 -39.15
CA ASP A 226 -13.07 -50.21 -40.59
C ASP A 226 -14.41 -49.79 -41.23
N ARG A 227 -14.78 -48.51 -41.02
CA ARG A 227 -15.87 -47.87 -41.78
C ARG A 227 -15.42 -46.51 -42.29
N PRO A 228 -15.62 -46.20 -43.59
CA PRO A 228 -15.20 -44.95 -44.18
C PRO A 228 -15.89 -43.75 -43.49
N ARG A 229 -15.09 -42.74 -43.16
CA ARG A 229 -15.55 -41.49 -42.52
C ARG A 229 -16.62 -40.80 -43.40
N PRO A 230 -17.79 -40.44 -42.86
CA PRO A 230 -18.70 -39.53 -43.56
C PRO A 230 -18.07 -38.13 -43.67
N LYS A 231 -18.23 -37.49 -44.84
CA LYS A 231 -17.75 -36.13 -45.13
C LYS A 231 -18.20 -35.13 -44.05
N PRO A 232 -17.39 -34.11 -43.71
CA PRO A 232 -17.68 -33.17 -42.64
C PRO A 232 -18.97 -32.40 -42.94
N LYS A 233 -19.96 -32.48 -42.03
CA LYS A 233 -21.04 -31.50 -41.96
C LYS A 233 -20.50 -30.27 -41.23
N ALA A 234 -20.78 -29.09 -41.77
CA ALA A 234 -20.42 -27.81 -41.20
C ALA A 234 -20.85 -27.73 -39.73
N THR A 235 -19.87 -27.52 -38.84
CA THR A 235 -20.09 -27.24 -37.42
C THR A 235 -20.71 -25.85 -37.30
N LYS A 236 -21.88 -25.76 -36.68
CA LYS A 236 -22.44 -24.48 -36.21
C LYS A 236 -21.52 -23.94 -35.12
N GLU A 237 -20.99 -22.74 -35.30
CA GLU A 237 -20.40 -21.97 -34.21
C GLU A 237 -21.48 -21.76 -33.15
N THR A 238 -21.24 -22.26 -31.94
CA THR A 238 -22.00 -21.86 -30.76
C THR A 238 -21.17 -20.77 -30.11
N THR A 239 -21.48 -19.52 -30.42
CA THR A 239 -20.99 -18.34 -29.71
C THR A 239 -21.62 -18.36 -28.33
N GLU A 240 -20.87 -18.73 -27.29
CA GLU A 240 -21.22 -18.36 -25.93
C GLU A 240 -20.95 -16.86 -25.78
N THR A 241 -22.01 -16.07 -25.94
CA THR A 241 -22.03 -14.66 -25.57
C THR A 241 -21.86 -14.56 -24.07
N LEU A 242 -20.68 -14.11 -23.62
CA LEU A 242 -20.53 -13.56 -22.28
C LEU A 242 -21.32 -12.25 -22.22
N GLU A 243 -22.59 -12.33 -21.82
CA GLU A 243 -23.36 -11.14 -21.46
C GLU A 243 -22.76 -10.54 -20.19
N VAL A 244 -21.87 -9.57 -20.38
CA VAL A 244 -21.49 -8.63 -19.32
C VAL A 244 -22.70 -7.72 -19.10
N LEU A 245 -23.46 -8.04 -18.06
CA LEU A 245 -24.61 -7.28 -17.58
C LEU A 245 -24.13 -5.97 -16.95
N ASN A 246 -23.85 -4.98 -17.81
CA ASN A 246 -23.98 -3.52 -17.64
C ASN A 246 -22.91 -2.78 -18.46
N SER A 247 -23.16 -2.57 -19.75
CA SER A 247 -22.34 -1.69 -20.61
C SER A 247 -23.21 -0.66 -21.34
N SER A 248 -24.09 0.03 -20.62
CA SER A 248 -24.88 1.13 -21.17
C SER A 248 -24.85 2.35 -20.25
N SER A 249 -23.72 3.05 -20.22
CA SER A 249 -23.69 4.45 -19.81
C SER A 249 -22.41 5.16 -20.30
N VAL A 250 -22.17 5.19 -21.61
CA VAL A 250 -21.45 6.28 -22.30
C VAL A 250 -21.61 6.11 -23.82
N ALA A 251 -22.82 6.35 -24.31
CA ALA A 251 -23.01 6.80 -25.69
C ALA A 251 -23.25 8.31 -25.61
N SER A 252 -22.15 9.06 -25.63
CA SER A 252 -22.20 10.49 -25.88
C SER A 252 -22.79 10.72 -27.26
N SER A 253 -23.87 11.50 -27.26
CA SER A 253 -24.56 12.13 -28.37
C SER A 253 -23.70 12.43 -29.60
N SER A 254 -24.10 11.90 -30.75
CA SER A 254 -23.75 12.45 -32.06
C SER A 254 -25.03 12.73 -32.85
N THR A 255 -25.36 14.00 -33.07
CA THR A 255 -25.90 14.49 -34.34
C THR A 255 -25.79 16.04 -34.43
N PRO A 256 -25.44 16.60 -35.61
CA PRO A 256 -25.21 18.04 -35.88
C PRO A 256 -26.51 18.71 -36.42
N PRO A 257 -26.58 20.03 -36.74
CA PRO A 257 -26.06 20.58 -38.02
C PRO A 257 -25.60 22.07 -38.07
N ASP A 258 -24.93 22.38 -39.18
CA ASP A 258 -24.94 23.59 -40.04
C ASP A 258 -24.10 24.87 -39.85
N GLU A 259 -23.28 25.08 -40.91
CA GLU A 259 -23.02 26.28 -41.73
C GLU A 259 -22.65 27.64 -41.12
N ASN A 260 -21.41 28.08 -41.37
CA ASN A 260 -21.11 29.15 -42.34
C ASN A 260 -19.58 29.31 -42.52
N GLU A 261 -19.12 29.27 -43.78
CA GLU A 261 -17.97 30.07 -44.24
C GLU A 261 -18.44 31.52 -44.47
N PRO A 262 -17.56 32.54 -44.57
CA PRO A 262 -16.10 32.56 -44.45
C PRO A 262 -15.57 33.21 -43.16
#